data_AF-A0A0F4GYU9-F1
#
_entry.id   AF-A0A0F4GYU9-F1
#
_cell.length_a   1.000
_cell.length_b   1.000
_cell.length_c   1.000
_cell.angle_alpha   90.00
_cell.angle_beta   90.00
_cell.angle_gamma   90.00
#
_symmetry.space_group_name_H-M   'P 1'
#
loop_
_entity.id
_entity.type
_entity.pdbx_description
1 polymer ?
#
loop_
_entity_poly.entity_id
_entity_poly.type
_entity_poly.pdbx_seq_one_letter_code
_entity_poly.pdbx_strand_id
1 'polypeptide(L)'
;MVEGKETNTASNGITQIIRTPYHQEEYVSLATEAKAIWEKVPPFCEFYQQTGWVQEVSKIGYKPFHEHERIVNADELIQRVGSHILPNLDSAKELWLNGTANAARALEAVAKEATVRGTRREHWDALRLVLEDSNCRGVERTDGAVFTADTTVVATGPWTPAFLHRSGVSIPGNFFEVSAVGVATLTLTDEDYSRFRSMLILSADEGEYSGVDLPNKLPT
;
A
#
# COMPACT_ATOMS: atom_id res chain seq x y z
N MET A 1 -12.95 -0.28 17.33
CA MET A 1 -12.94 -0.21 15.87
C MET A 1 -11.60 0.38 15.44
N VAL A 2 -11.10 -0.05 14.29
CA VAL A 2 -9.84 0.43 13.69
C VAL A 2 -10.24 1.41 12.57
N GLU A 3 -9.84 2.67 12.71
CA GLU A 3 -10.29 3.82 11.91
C GLU A 3 -9.30 4.28 10.83
N GLY A 4 -7.99 4.03 10.99
CA GLY A 4 -6.92 4.44 10.07
C GLY A 4 -6.63 5.94 10.13
N LYS A 5 -5.90 6.41 11.16
CA LYS A 5 -5.78 7.86 11.48
C LYS A 5 -4.49 8.55 10.99
N GLU A 6 -3.58 7.84 10.34
CA GLU A 6 -2.25 8.38 9.99
C GLU A 6 -2.31 9.22 8.71
N THR A 7 -2.43 10.55 8.85
CA THR A 7 -2.75 11.47 7.74
C THR A 7 -1.63 11.72 6.73
N ASN A 8 -0.37 11.44 7.09
CA ASN A 8 0.81 11.71 6.27
C ASN A 8 1.55 10.42 5.89
N THR A 9 0.84 9.34 5.59
CA THR A 9 1.47 8.09 5.11
C THR A 9 0.95 7.73 3.73
N ALA A 10 1.81 7.21 2.85
CA ALA A 10 1.39 6.69 1.55
C ALA A 10 0.38 5.53 1.68
N SER A 11 0.43 4.82 2.82
CA SER A 11 -0.50 3.75 3.18
C SER A 11 -1.90 4.22 3.60
N ASN A 12 -2.12 5.54 3.80
CA ASN A 12 -3.43 6.07 4.23
C ASN A 12 -4.50 6.07 3.11
N GLY A 13 -4.34 5.23 2.10
CA GLY A 13 -5.38 4.95 1.11
C GLY A 13 -6.39 3.94 1.66
N ILE A 14 -7.63 4.06 1.20
CA ILE A 14 -8.74 3.15 1.59
C ILE A 14 -8.46 1.73 1.12
N THR A 15 -7.80 1.59 -0.03
CA THR A 15 -7.51 0.32 -0.67
C THR A 15 -6.13 0.38 -1.32
N GLN A 16 -5.33 -0.67 -1.11
CA GLN A 16 -4.04 -0.90 -1.78
C GLN A 16 -4.07 -2.24 -2.50
N ILE A 17 -3.37 -2.32 -3.63
CA ILE A 17 -3.27 -3.54 -4.44
C ILE A 17 -2.23 -4.47 -3.83
N ILE A 18 -2.58 -5.75 -3.69
CA ILE A 18 -1.69 -6.83 -3.26
C ILE A 18 -1.56 -7.83 -4.41
N ARG A 19 -0.36 -7.88 -5.00
CA ARG A 19 -0.07 -8.65 -6.21
C ARG A 19 1.34 -9.22 -6.14
N THR A 20 1.59 -10.33 -6.83
CA THR A 20 2.93 -10.93 -6.93
C THR A 20 3.70 -10.68 -8.24
N PRO A 21 3.12 -10.21 -9.35
CA PRO A 21 3.84 -10.22 -10.61
C PRO A 21 4.67 -8.93 -10.79
N TYR A 22 5.98 -9.05 -10.58
CA TYR A 22 6.96 -7.96 -10.76
C TYR A 22 8.01 -8.32 -11.82
N HIS A 23 8.72 -7.31 -12.33
CA HIS A 23 9.80 -7.51 -13.32
C HIS A 23 11.09 -8.10 -12.73
N GLN A 24 11.25 -8.03 -11.41
CA GLN A 24 12.47 -8.41 -10.70
C GLN A 24 12.15 -9.62 -9.80
N GLU A 25 12.97 -10.66 -9.86
CA GLU A 25 12.74 -11.93 -9.15
C GLU A 25 12.73 -11.73 -7.63
N GLU A 26 13.58 -10.84 -7.13
CA GLU A 26 13.65 -10.49 -5.70
C GLU A 26 12.32 -9.90 -5.20
N TYR A 27 11.69 -9.05 -6.02
CA TYR A 27 10.37 -8.49 -5.69
C TYR A 27 9.27 -9.52 -5.77
N VAL A 28 9.34 -10.47 -6.70
CA VAL A 28 8.37 -11.58 -6.74
C VAL A 28 8.47 -12.42 -5.47
N SER A 29 9.70 -12.74 -5.02
CA SER A 29 9.94 -13.48 -3.78
C SER A 29 9.34 -12.76 -2.56
N LEU A 30 9.67 -11.48 -2.38
CA LEU A 30 9.14 -10.65 -1.29
C LEU A 30 7.61 -10.53 -1.35
N ALA A 31 7.05 -10.32 -2.54
CA ALA A 31 5.62 -10.20 -2.73
C ALA A 31 4.89 -11.52 -2.45
N THR A 32 5.49 -12.65 -2.79
CA THR A 32 4.95 -13.99 -2.51
C THR A 32 4.89 -14.26 -1.02
N GLU A 33 5.97 -13.94 -0.29
CA GLU A 33 5.99 -14.02 1.18
C GLU A 33 4.93 -13.11 1.81
N ALA A 34 4.89 -11.84 1.39
CA ALA A 34 3.91 -10.88 1.89
C ALA A 34 2.47 -11.32 1.61
N LYS A 35 2.20 -11.85 0.42
CA LYS A 35 0.87 -12.37 0.06
C LYS A 35 0.45 -13.54 0.95
N ALA A 36 1.36 -14.46 1.27
CA ALA A 36 1.06 -15.56 2.19
C ALA A 36 0.68 -15.06 3.60
N ILE A 37 1.32 -13.97 4.06
CA ILE A 37 0.96 -13.29 5.33
C ILE A 37 -0.44 -12.68 5.22
N TRP A 38 -0.72 -11.91 4.17
CA TRP A 38 -2.02 -11.31 3.94
C TRP A 38 -3.16 -12.33 3.85
N GLU A 39 -2.91 -13.54 3.36
CA GLU A 39 -3.95 -14.57 3.24
C GLU A 39 -4.26 -15.28 4.56
N LYS A 40 -3.29 -15.38 5.48
CA LYS A 40 -3.35 -16.39 6.56
C LYS A 40 -3.06 -15.86 7.96
N VAL A 41 -2.40 -14.71 8.08
CA VAL A 41 -1.83 -14.25 9.35
C VAL A 41 -2.62 -13.07 9.91
N PRO A 42 -3.23 -13.19 11.09
CA PRO A 42 -3.81 -12.06 11.78
C PRO A 42 -2.74 -11.03 12.21
N PRO A 43 -3.04 -9.73 12.21
CA PRO A 43 -4.35 -9.15 11.85
C PRO A 43 -4.51 -8.92 10.33
N PHE A 44 -3.48 -9.18 9.50
CA PHE A 44 -3.48 -8.86 8.07
C PHE A 44 -4.65 -9.50 7.29
N CYS A 45 -4.91 -10.78 7.53
CA CYS A 45 -5.97 -11.51 6.82
C CYS A 45 -7.38 -10.99 7.06
N GLU A 46 -7.61 -10.20 8.12
CA GLU A 46 -8.90 -9.56 8.40
C GLU A 46 -9.18 -8.36 7.48
N PHE A 47 -8.14 -7.81 6.85
CA PHE A 47 -8.23 -6.64 5.98
C PHE A 47 -7.92 -6.95 4.51
N TYR A 48 -7.65 -8.21 4.18
CA TYR A 48 -7.33 -8.68 2.83
C TYR A 48 -8.58 -9.17 2.08
N GLN A 49 -8.67 -8.82 0.81
CA GLN A 49 -9.70 -9.28 -0.12
C GLN A 49 -9.04 -9.90 -1.34
N GLN A 50 -9.02 -11.22 -1.44
CA GLN A 50 -8.30 -11.98 -2.47
C GLN A 50 -8.77 -11.69 -3.91
N THR A 51 -10.02 -11.27 -4.08
CA THR A 51 -10.62 -11.00 -5.40
C THR A 51 -10.95 -9.52 -5.52
N GLY A 52 -9.98 -8.65 -5.24
CA GLY A 52 -10.19 -7.19 -5.19
C GLY A 52 -9.78 -6.43 -6.44
N TRP A 53 -8.94 -6.99 -7.32
CA TRP A 53 -8.35 -6.29 -8.47
C TRP A 53 -8.21 -7.20 -9.69
N VAL A 54 -8.50 -6.68 -10.88
CA VAL A 54 -8.16 -7.35 -12.15
C VAL A 54 -7.19 -6.49 -12.93
N GLN A 55 -6.05 -7.09 -13.27
CA GLN A 55 -5.00 -6.46 -14.05
C GLN A 55 -5.02 -6.94 -15.49
N GLU A 56 -4.92 -6.01 -16.44
CA GLU A 56 -4.59 -6.35 -17.82
C GLU A 56 -3.07 -6.46 -17.99
N VAL A 57 -2.63 -7.55 -18.58
CA VAL A 57 -1.22 -7.95 -18.65
C VAL A 57 -0.86 -8.33 -20.09
N SER A 58 0.27 -7.84 -20.61
CA SER A 58 0.80 -8.29 -21.91
C SER A 58 1.29 -9.75 -21.85
N LYS A 59 1.01 -10.53 -22.90
CA LYS A 59 1.58 -11.86 -23.15
C LYS A 59 2.99 -11.78 -23.73
N ILE A 60 3.36 -10.63 -24.31
CA ILE A 60 4.62 -10.40 -25.02
C ILE A 60 5.54 -9.57 -24.12
N GLY A 61 6.73 -10.09 -23.83
CA GLY A 61 7.76 -9.43 -23.01
C GLY A 61 7.56 -9.52 -21.49
N TYR A 62 6.32 -9.77 -21.04
CA TYR A 62 5.99 -9.92 -19.62
C TYR A 62 5.79 -11.41 -19.29
N LYS A 63 6.70 -11.96 -18.48
CA LYS A 63 6.61 -13.30 -17.90
C LYS A 63 6.88 -13.20 -16.39
N PRO A 64 5.90 -12.79 -15.59
CA PRO A 64 6.00 -12.85 -14.14
C PRO A 64 6.40 -14.24 -13.68
N PHE A 65 7.22 -14.32 -12.64
CA PHE A 65 7.46 -15.57 -11.93
C PHE A 65 6.16 -15.96 -11.21
N HIS A 66 5.75 -17.22 -11.34
CA HIS A 66 4.42 -17.68 -10.94
C HIS A 66 4.48 -18.87 -10.00
N GLU A 67 3.61 -18.84 -8.98
CA GLU A 67 3.04 -20.10 -8.45
C GLU A 67 1.50 -20.05 -8.18
N HIS A 68 0.82 -18.89 -8.02
CA HIS A 68 -0.56 -18.92 -7.44
C HIS A 68 -1.60 -17.86 -7.90
N GLU A 69 -1.47 -17.20 -9.06
CA GLU A 69 -2.51 -16.27 -9.56
C GLU A 69 -3.40 -16.89 -10.64
N ARG A 70 -4.68 -16.46 -10.69
CA ARG A 70 -5.69 -17.05 -11.59
C ARG A 70 -6.00 -16.11 -12.76
N ILE A 71 -5.76 -16.62 -13.97
CA ILE A 71 -6.21 -15.98 -15.20
C ILE A 71 -7.74 -16.04 -15.25
N VAL A 72 -8.39 -14.91 -15.53
CA VAL A 72 -9.83 -14.82 -15.78
C VAL A 72 -10.08 -14.50 -17.25
N ASN A 73 -11.21 -14.95 -17.79
CA ASN A 73 -11.62 -14.57 -19.14
C ASN A 73 -12.53 -13.33 -19.11
N ALA A 74 -12.81 -12.76 -20.29
CA ALA A 74 -13.63 -11.57 -20.42
C ALA A 74 -15.06 -11.77 -19.88
N ASP A 75 -15.67 -12.94 -20.11
CA ASP A 75 -17.02 -13.26 -19.64
C ASP A 75 -17.10 -13.28 -18.12
N GLU A 76 -16.10 -13.88 -17.46
CA GLU A 76 -16.01 -13.91 -16.01
C GLU A 76 -15.80 -12.51 -15.43
N LEU A 77 -14.97 -11.67 -16.07
CA LEU A 77 -14.79 -10.27 -15.63
C LEU A 77 -16.14 -9.53 -15.66
N ILE A 78 -16.87 -9.60 -16.77
CA ILE A 78 -18.16 -8.92 -16.95
C ILE A 78 -19.17 -9.35 -15.89
N GLN A 79 -19.26 -10.65 -15.61
CA GLN A 79 -20.13 -11.18 -14.56
C GLN A 79 -19.76 -10.62 -13.19
N ARG A 80 -18.45 -10.51 -12.88
CA ARG A 80 -17.97 -9.99 -11.60
C ARG A 80 -18.18 -8.49 -11.44
N VAL A 81 -18.00 -7.70 -12.49
CA VAL A 81 -18.17 -6.24 -12.44
C VAL A 81 -19.61 -5.80 -12.71
N GLY A 82 -20.52 -6.72 -13.03
CA GLY A 82 -21.91 -6.42 -13.35
C GLY A 82 -22.09 -5.59 -14.62
N SER A 83 -21.15 -5.68 -15.56
CA SER A 83 -21.21 -4.96 -16.84
C SER A 83 -22.05 -5.73 -17.86
N HIS A 84 -22.49 -5.04 -18.91
CA HIS A 84 -23.06 -5.65 -20.12
C HIS A 84 -22.17 -5.41 -21.34
N ILE A 85 -21.01 -4.78 -21.14
CA ILE A 85 -20.05 -4.40 -22.18
C ILE A 85 -18.81 -5.28 -22.02
N LEU A 86 -18.42 -5.96 -23.10
CA LEU A 86 -17.18 -6.73 -23.15
C LEU A 86 -15.97 -5.80 -23.04
N PRO A 87 -14.96 -6.15 -22.22
CA PRO A 87 -13.71 -5.41 -22.21
C PRO A 87 -13.06 -5.52 -23.60
N ASN A 88 -12.55 -4.40 -24.12
CA ASN A 88 -11.77 -4.40 -25.34
C ASN A 88 -10.34 -4.86 -25.03
N LEU A 89 -10.13 -6.18 -25.00
CA LEU A 89 -8.82 -6.78 -24.71
C LEU A 89 -8.09 -7.03 -26.03
N ASP A 90 -6.86 -6.54 -26.12
CA ASP A 90 -5.95 -6.96 -27.18
C ASP A 90 -5.71 -8.48 -27.07
N SER A 91 -5.72 -9.18 -28.19
CA SER A 91 -5.35 -10.60 -28.30
C SER A 91 -3.99 -10.94 -27.64
N ALA A 92 -3.09 -9.96 -27.58
CA ALA A 92 -1.79 -10.05 -26.92
C ALA A 92 -1.84 -9.81 -25.40
N LYS A 93 -3.02 -9.69 -24.78
CA LYS A 93 -3.18 -9.40 -23.36
C LYS A 93 -4.02 -10.47 -22.63
N GLU A 94 -3.86 -10.54 -21.31
CA GLU A 94 -4.57 -11.44 -20.38
C GLU A 94 -5.07 -10.68 -19.15
N LEU A 95 -6.07 -11.24 -18.48
CA LEU A 95 -6.63 -10.69 -17.25
C LEU A 95 -6.21 -11.52 -16.03
N TRP A 96 -5.65 -10.85 -15.02
CA TRP A 96 -5.11 -11.47 -13.82
C TRP A 96 -5.91 -11.03 -12.60
N LEU A 97 -6.48 -11.99 -11.88
CA LEU A 97 -7.21 -11.72 -10.64
C LEU A 97 -6.26 -11.70 -9.45
N ASN A 98 -6.30 -10.58 -8.74
CA ASN A 98 -5.41 -10.23 -7.65
C ASN A 98 -6.20 -9.72 -6.44
N GLY A 99 -5.50 -9.53 -5.33
CA GLY A 99 -6.10 -9.06 -4.10
C GLY A 99 -5.94 -7.57 -3.85
N THR A 100 -6.72 -7.09 -2.88
CA THR A 100 -6.59 -5.75 -2.31
C THR A 100 -6.60 -5.83 -0.79
N ALA A 101 -6.15 -4.78 -0.13
CA ALA A 101 -6.26 -4.67 1.32
C ALA A 101 -6.63 -3.26 1.75
N ASN A 102 -7.36 -3.16 2.87
CA ASN A 102 -7.54 -1.88 3.56
C ASN A 102 -6.27 -1.59 4.38
N ALA A 103 -5.30 -0.92 3.75
CA ALA A 103 -3.98 -0.69 4.31
C ALA A 103 -3.99 0.20 5.55
N ALA A 104 -4.83 1.24 5.57
CA ALA A 104 -4.96 2.13 6.71
C ALA A 104 -5.43 1.39 7.97
N ARG A 105 -6.42 0.51 7.85
CA ARG A 105 -6.88 -0.34 8.96
C ARG A 105 -5.86 -1.40 9.35
N ALA A 106 -5.25 -2.06 8.37
CA ALA A 106 -4.21 -3.04 8.67
C ALA A 106 -3.04 -2.42 9.46
N LEU A 107 -2.60 -1.21 9.08
CA LEU A 107 -1.55 -0.47 9.79
C LEU A 107 -1.93 -0.19 11.25
N GLU A 108 -3.12 0.33 11.50
CA GLU A 108 -3.55 0.61 12.87
C GLU A 108 -3.73 -0.67 13.69
N ALA A 109 -4.23 -1.76 13.10
CA ALA A 109 -4.35 -3.04 13.77
C ALA A 109 -2.97 -3.60 14.18
N VAL A 110 -1.99 -3.57 13.28
CA VAL A 110 -0.60 -3.95 13.58
C VAL A 110 -0.01 -3.07 14.68
N ALA A 111 -0.20 -1.75 14.58
CA ALA A 111 0.33 -0.82 15.56
C ALA A 111 -0.31 -1.01 16.96
N LYS A 112 -1.59 -1.40 17.01
CA LYS A 112 -2.27 -1.76 18.26
C LYS A 112 -1.73 -3.06 18.85
N GLU A 113 -1.55 -4.09 18.01
CA GLU A 113 -0.98 -5.37 18.43
C GLU A 113 0.44 -5.21 18.97
N ALA A 114 1.27 -4.37 18.33
CA ALA A 114 2.60 -4.03 18.82
C ALA A 114 2.54 -3.39 20.22
N THR A 115 1.60 -2.45 20.44
CA THR A 115 1.41 -1.85 21.77
C THR A 115 0.96 -2.85 22.83
N VAL A 116 0.07 -3.80 22.49
CA VAL A 116 -0.32 -4.89 23.41
C VAL A 116 0.88 -5.74 23.81
N ARG A 117 1.86 -5.89 22.91
CA ARG A 117 3.13 -6.61 23.14
C ARG A 117 4.20 -5.77 23.86
N GLY A 118 3.87 -4.55 24.27
CA GLY A 118 4.75 -3.69 25.06
C GLY A 118 5.48 -2.60 24.26
N THR A 119 5.23 -2.45 22.96
CA THR A 119 5.78 -1.33 22.20
C THR A 119 5.18 -0.01 22.66
N ARG A 120 6.04 0.90 23.14
CA ARG A 120 5.65 2.28 23.43
C ARG A 120 5.53 3.06 22.13
N ARG A 121 4.35 3.60 21.85
CA ARG A 121 4.09 4.50 20.73
C ARG A 121 4.07 5.93 21.22
N GLU A 122 4.76 6.80 20.50
CA GLU A 122 4.85 8.22 20.79
C GLU A 122 4.62 9.00 19.50
N HIS A 123 3.87 10.10 19.59
CA HIS A 123 3.53 10.95 18.46
C HIS A 123 4.15 12.32 18.69
N TRP A 124 5.22 12.63 17.94
CA TRP A 124 5.94 13.91 18.00
C TRP A 124 6.75 14.11 16.72
N ASP A 125 7.13 15.35 16.46
CA ASP A 125 7.92 15.70 15.28
C ASP A 125 9.41 15.48 15.52
N ALA A 126 10.01 14.62 14.70
CA ALA A 126 11.44 14.35 14.71
C ALA A 126 12.20 15.42 13.93
N LEU A 127 13.17 16.08 14.59
CA LEU A 127 13.99 17.11 13.97
C LEU A 127 15.14 16.49 13.15
N ARG A 128 15.97 15.67 13.82
CA ARG A 128 17.16 15.01 13.26
C ARG A 128 17.66 13.88 14.16
N LEU A 129 18.57 13.04 13.64
CA LEU A 129 19.34 12.10 14.45
C LEU A 129 20.39 12.84 15.29
N VAL A 130 20.67 12.32 16.48
CA VAL A 130 21.80 12.75 17.31
C VAL A 130 22.99 11.85 16.99
N LEU A 131 24.03 12.43 16.40
CA LEU A 131 25.24 11.72 16.00
C LEU A 131 26.42 12.16 16.88
N GLU A 132 27.12 11.18 17.45
CA GLU A 132 28.34 11.36 18.24
C GLU A 132 29.39 10.37 17.73
N ASP A 133 30.56 10.86 17.30
CA ASP A 133 31.66 10.02 16.80
C ASP A 133 31.24 8.99 15.74
N SER A 134 30.36 9.41 14.81
CA SER A 134 29.73 8.58 13.77
C SER A 134 28.75 7.50 14.27
N ASN A 135 28.42 7.49 15.56
CA ASN A 135 27.39 6.64 16.14
C ASN A 135 26.08 7.42 16.33
N CYS A 136 24.95 6.80 15.98
CA CYS A 136 23.64 7.35 16.29
C CYS A 136 23.29 7.06 17.76
N ARG A 137 23.03 8.12 18.53
CA ARG A 137 22.62 8.03 19.94
C ARG A 137 21.10 8.06 20.12
N GLY A 138 20.37 8.37 19.05
CA GLY A 138 18.92 8.54 19.07
C GLY A 138 18.46 9.69 18.19
N VAL A 139 17.41 10.37 18.62
CA VAL A 139 16.67 11.36 17.82
C VAL A 139 16.32 12.59 18.66
N GLU A 140 16.53 13.75 18.08
CA GLU A 140 16.13 15.05 18.63
C GLU A 140 14.75 15.42 18.11
N ARG A 141 13.88 15.89 19.00
CA ARG A 141 12.54 16.42 18.71
C ARG A 141 12.59 17.90 18.36
N THR A 142 11.55 18.40 17.70
CA THR A 142 11.42 19.84 17.40
C THR A 142 11.31 20.73 18.63
N ASP A 143 10.94 20.18 19.79
CA ASP A 143 10.91 20.87 21.09
C ASP A 143 12.26 20.82 21.84
N GLY A 144 13.29 20.24 21.23
CA GLY A 144 14.64 20.11 21.80
C GLY A 144 14.82 18.91 22.73
N ALA A 145 13.78 18.13 23.03
CA ALA A 145 13.94 16.90 23.80
C ALA A 145 14.66 15.82 22.96
N VAL A 146 15.51 15.03 23.63
CA VAL A 146 16.26 13.93 22.99
C VAL A 146 15.76 12.59 23.48
N PHE A 147 15.48 11.69 22.53
CA PHE A 147 15.15 10.31 22.82
C PHE A 147 16.32 9.42 22.41
N THR A 148 16.93 8.74 23.37
CA THR A 148 18.12 7.91 23.15
C THR A 148 17.76 6.44 22.95
N ALA A 149 18.51 5.75 22.09
CA ALA A 149 18.36 4.31 21.87
C ALA A 149 19.70 3.68 21.44
N ASP A 150 19.87 2.39 21.73
CA ASP A 150 21.04 1.62 21.27
C ASP A 150 21.00 1.38 19.75
N THR A 151 19.80 1.38 19.17
CA THR A 151 19.58 1.23 17.73
C THR A 151 18.44 2.12 17.29
N THR A 152 18.66 2.86 16.21
CA THR A 152 17.66 3.76 15.61
C THR A 152 17.37 3.29 14.19
N VAL A 153 16.10 3.00 13.90
CA VAL A 153 15.63 2.65 12.55
C VAL A 153 14.90 3.86 11.97
N VAL A 154 15.32 4.32 10.80
CA VAL A 154 14.67 5.43 10.08
C VAL A 154 13.73 4.85 9.01
N ALA A 155 12.43 4.99 9.25
CA ALA A 155 11.37 4.53 8.34
C ALA A 155 10.37 5.67 8.05
N THR A 156 10.87 6.86 7.70
CA THR A 156 10.06 8.08 7.54
C THR A 156 9.56 8.29 6.11
N GLY A 157 9.38 7.21 5.34
CA GLY A 157 8.80 7.24 3.99
C GLY A 157 9.46 8.27 3.06
N PRO A 158 8.69 9.06 2.29
CA PRO A 158 9.25 10.05 1.35
C PRO A 158 10.03 11.20 2.04
N TRP A 159 9.91 11.35 3.37
CA TRP A 159 10.67 12.34 4.14
C TRP A 159 12.08 11.87 4.53
N THR A 160 12.39 10.58 4.34
CA THR A 160 13.69 9.97 4.67
C THR A 160 14.89 10.77 4.13
N PRO A 161 14.92 11.19 2.84
CA PRO A 161 16.08 11.90 2.30
C PRO A 161 16.34 13.23 3.02
N ALA A 162 15.28 14.02 3.22
CA ALA A 162 15.38 15.32 3.90
C ALA A 162 15.74 15.16 5.38
N PHE A 163 15.19 14.15 6.05
CA PHE A 163 15.49 13.85 7.45
C PHE A 163 16.96 13.46 7.66
N LEU A 164 17.49 12.57 6.81
CA LEU A 164 18.89 12.15 6.87
C LEU A 164 19.85 13.29 6.51
N HIS A 165 19.50 14.12 5.52
CA HIS A 165 20.29 15.32 5.18
C HIS A 165 20.39 16.29 6.36
N ARG A 166 19.27 16.62 7.03
CA ARG A 166 19.28 17.45 8.25
C ARG A 166 20.06 16.82 9.41
N SER A 167 20.19 15.51 9.40
CA SER A 167 20.95 14.75 10.39
C SER A 167 22.46 14.70 10.09
N GLY A 168 22.92 15.26 8.96
CA GLY A 168 24.32 15.20 8.56
C GLY A 168 24.76 13.83 8.02
N VAL A 169 23.81 12.96 7.67
CA VAL A 169 24.11 11.63 7.08
C VAL A 169 24.30 11.79 5.58
N SER A 170 25.49 11.42 5.10
CA SER A 170 25.81 11.45 3.67
C SER A 170 25.18 10.25 2.97
N ILE A 171 24.53 10.50 1.83
CA ILE A 171 23.87 9.49 1.02
C ILE A 171 24.38 9.64 -0.42
N PRO A 172 24.65 8.54 -1.14
CA PRO A 172 24.99 8.62 -2.55
C PRO A 172 23.96 9.42 -3.35
N GLY A 173 24.44 10.15 -4.36
CA GLY A 173 23.55 10.83 -5.30
C GLY A 173 22.62 9.83 -6.00
N ASN A 174 21.37 10.23 -6.24
CA ASN A 174 20.31 9.42 -6.86
C ASN A 174 19.93 8.14 -6.09
N PHE A 175 20.29 8.04 -4.80
CA PHE A 175 19.86 6.92 -3.97
C PHE A 175 18.35 6.92 -3.71
N PHE A 176 17.76 8.11 -3.61
CA PHE A 176 16.31 8.29 -3.45
C PHE A 176 15.73 9.09 -4.60
N GLU A 177 14.60 8.61 -5.12
CA GLU A 177 13.68 9.35 -5.97
C GLU A 177 12.36 9.48 -5.22
N VAL A 178 11.90 10.72 -5.01
CA VAL A 178 10.64 11.00 -4.31
C VAL A 178 9.62 11.44 -5.34
N SER A 179 8.54 10.68 -5.46
CA SER A 179 7.44 10.94 -6.38
C SER A 179 6.11 11.01 -5.62
N ALA A 180 5.15 11.73 -6.19
CA ALA A 180 3.78 11.79 -5.69
C ALA A 180 2.82 11.31 -6.77
N VAL A 181 1.80 10.55 -6.37
CA VAL A 181 0.74 10.07 -7.25
C VAL A 181 -0.57 10.76 -6.84
N GLY A 182 -1.25 11.37 -7.80
CA GLY A 182 -2.55 12.00 -7.58
C GLY A 182 -3.65 10.96 -7.49
N VAL A 183 -4.51 11.06 -6.48
CA VAL A 183 -5.70 10.22 -6.31
C VAL A 183 -6.92 11.13 -6.21
N ALA A 184 -7.97 10.83 -6.99
CA ALA A 184 -9.24 11.53 -6.95
C ALA A 184 -10.36 10.56 -6.52
N THR A 185 -11.35 11.08 -5.80
CA THR A 185 -12.53 10.31 -5.40
C THR A 185 -13.79 10.98 -5.94
N LEU A 186 -14.73 10.17 -6.41
CA LEU A 186 -16.07 10.59 -6.79
C LEU A 186 -17.05 10.01 -5.79
N THR A 187 -17.91 10.85 -5.22
CA THR A 187 -19.00 10.36 -4.36
C THR A 187 -20.10 9.77 -5.22
N LEU A 188 -20.45 8.52 -4.96
CA LEU A 188 -21.55 7.82 -5.64
C LEU A 188 -22.88 8.11 -4.94
N THR A 189 -23.98 8.05 -5.69
CA THR A 189 -25.33 7.98 -5.12
C THR A 189 -25.54 6.62 -4.45
N ASP A 190 -26.54 6.47 -3.57
CA ASP A 190 -26.85 5.17 -2.95
C ASP A 190 -27.18 4.09 -4.00
N GLU A 191 -27.84 4.49 -5.10
CA GLU A 191 -28.17 3.60 -6.22
C GLU A 191 -26.90 3.14 -6.95
N ASP A 192 -26.03 4.09 -7.33
CA ASP A 192 -24.77 3.78 -8.01
C ASP A 192 -23.83 2.99 -7.10
N TYR A 193 -23.74 3.37 -5.83
CA TYR A 193 -22.96 2.63 -4.84
C TYR A 193 -23.48 1.19 -4.70
N SER A 194 -24.79 0.98 -4.61
CA SER A 194 -25.34 -0.39 -4.56
C SER A 194 -24.98 -1.23 -5.79
N ARG A 195 -24.77 -0.59 -6.95
CA ARG A 195 -24.31 -1.24 -8.18
C ARG A 195 -22.81 -1.52 -8.18
N PHE A 196 -21.99 -0.58 -7.69
CA PHE A 196 -20.54 -0.63 -7.81
C PHE A 196 -19.80 -1.08 -6.53
N ARG A 197 -20.49 -1.32 -5.41
CA ARG A 197 -19.85 -1.71 -4.13
C ARG A 197 -19.08 -3.03 -4.19
N SER A 198 -19.39 -3.89 -5.16
CA SER A 198 -18.67 -5.14 -5.41
C SER A 198 -17.72 -5.04 -6.62
N MET A 199 -17.55 -3.84 -7.18
CA MET A 199 -16.71 -3.61 -8.35
C MET A 199 -15.24 -3.83 -7.96
N LEU A 200 -14.56 -4.65 -8.75
CA LEU A 200 -13.13 -4.86 -8.66
C LEU A 200 -12.39 -3.57 -9.01
N ILE A 201 -11.16 -3.41 -8.52
CA ILE A 201 -10.27 -2.41 -9.09
C ILE A 201 -10.03 -2.79 -10.56
N LEU A 202 -10.23 -1.84 -11.47
CA LEU A 202 -9.99 -1.98 -12.91
C LEU A 202 -8.81 -1.10 -13.31
N SER A 203 -7.78 -1.71 -13.90
CA SER A 203 -6.66 -0.97 -14.50
C SER A 203 -6.92 -0.75 -15.98
N ALA A 204 -6.86 0.50 -16.43
CA ALA A 204 -6.90 0.90 -17.83
C ALA A 204 -5.68 1.78 -18.17
N ASP A 205 -5.46 2.07 -19.45
CA ASP A 205 -4.31 2.87 -19.92
C ASP A 205 -4.29 4.29 -19.32
N GLU A 206 -5.45 4.81 -18.90
CA GLU A 206 -5.64 6.16 -18.34
C GLU A 206 -5.56 6.21 -16.81
N GLY A 207 -5.56 5.05 -16.13
CA GLY A 207 -5.51 4.96 -14.67
C GLY A 207 -6.21 3.74 -14.09
N GLU A 208 -6.27 3.70 -12.75
CA GLU A 208 -6.92 2.64 -11.98
C GLU A 208 -8.20 3.15 -11.32
N TYR A 209 -9.28 2.38 -11.39
CA TYR A 209 -10.62 2.75 -10.91
C TYR A 209 -11.14 1.74 -9.90
N SER A 210 -11.74 2.19 -8.80
CA SER A 210 -12.26 1.30 -7.75
C SER A 210 -13.53 1.86 -7.10
N GLY A 211 -14.47 0.97 -6.76
CA GLY A 211 -15.61 1.29 -5.90
C GLY A 211 -15.26 0.93 -4.46
N VAL A 212 -15.13 1.92 -3.58
CA VAL A 212 -14.70 1.70 -2.19
C VAL A 212 -15.62 2.42 -1.21
N ASP A 213 -15.89 1.78 -0.07
CA ASP A 213 -16.53 2.42 1.06
C ASP A 213 -15.57 3.42 1.72
N LEU A 214 -15.91 4.71 1.63
CA LEU A 214 -15.24 5.74 2.42
C LEU A 214 -15.71 5.64 3.88
N PRO A 215 -14.82 5.54 4.88
CA PRO A 215 -15.23 5.75 6.25
C PRO A 215 -15.82 7.17 6.39
N ASN A 216 -16.94 7.28 7.10
CA ASN A 216 -17.66 8.54 7.26
C ASN A 216 -16.72 9.68 7.69
N LYS A 217 -16.66 10.72 6.85
CA LYS A 217 -15.92 11.98 6.98
C LYS A 217 -14.39 11.85 7.00
N LEU A 218 -13.78 12.21 5.88
CA LEU A 218 -12.44 12.81 5.90
C LEU A 218 -12.49 14.05 6.80
N PRO A 219 -11.61 14.21 7.79
CA PRO A 219 -11.53 15.45 8.55
C PRO A 219 -11.19 16.59 7.58
N THR A 220 -12.05 17.61 7.55
CA THR A 220 -11.81 18.91 6.92
C THR A 220 -10.67 19.65 7.61
#